data_AF-A0A392T5E6-F1
#
_entry.id   AF-A0A392T5E6-F1
#
_cell.length_a   1.000
_cell.length_b   1.000
_cell.length_c   1.000
_cell.angle_alpha   90.00
_cell.angle_beta   90.00
_cell.angle_gamma   90.00
#
_symmetry.space_group_name_H-M   'P 1'
#
loop_
_entity.id
_entity.type
_entity.pdbx_description
1 polymer ?
#
loop_
_entity_poly.entity_id
_entity_poly.type
_entity_poly.pdbx_seq_one_letter_code
_entity_poly.pdbx_strand_id
1 'polypeptide(L)' 'MFPLLDLYSHVSGRVRVSESGRAFIKCNDAGVRIVESQCDKTVGEWLDENEYSVDGLVHDHVLGPDLAFSPLVFVK' A
#
# COMPACT_ATOMS: atom_id res chain seq x y z
N MET A 1 -15.20 4.76 -5.16
CA MET A 1 -14.23 4.81 -4.04
C MET A 1 -12.86 4.60 -4.69
N PHE A 2 -11.97 5.60 -4.63
CA PHE A 2 -10.69 5.69 -5.38
C PHE A 2 -10.74 5.98 -6.90
N PRO A 3 -11.24 7.16 -7.35
CA PRO A 3 -11.30 7.53 -8.77
C PRO A 3 -9.95 7.53 -9.50
N LEU A 4 -8.85 7.67 -8.76
CA LEU A 4 -7.51 7.61 -9.34
C LEU A 4 -7.15 6.20 -9.84
N LEU A 5 -7.73 5.14 -9.28
CA LEU A 5 -7.48 3.78 -9.78
C LEU A 5 -8.14 3.54 -11.15
N ASP A 6 -9.18 4.30 -11.51
CA ASP A 6 -9.78 4.25 -12.84
C ASP A 6 -8.84 4.85 -13.89
N LEU A 7 -8.14 5.94 -13.54
CA LEU A 7 -7.13 6.58 -14.41
C LEU A 7 -5.81 5.79 -14.44
N TYR A 8 -5.48 5.09 -13.36
CA TYR A 8 -4.19 4.40 -13.16
C TYR A 8 -4.38 2.91 -12.82
N SER A 9 -5.20 2.21 -13.59
CA SER A 9 -5.61 0.81 -13.33
C SER A 9 -4.46 -0.20 -13.24
N HIS A 10 -3.31 0.09 -13.83
CA HIS A 10 -2.11 -0.76 -13.71
C HIS A 10 -1.57 -0.78 -12.27
N VAL A 11 -1.81 0.25 -11.46
CA VAL A 11 -1.34 0.32 -10.07
C VAL A 11 -2.04 -0.72 -9.19
N SER A 12 -3.30 -1.06 -9.47
CA SER A 12 -4.04 -2.15 -8.82
C SER A 12 -3.77 -3.54 -9.42
N GLY A 13 -2.86 -3.65 -10.39
CA GLY A 13 -2.53 -4.90 -11.07
C GLY A 13 -1.56 -5.80 -10.32
N ARG A 14 -1.08 -6.84 -11.00
CA ARG A 14 0.00 -7.71 -10.51
C ARG A 14 1.04 -7.95 -11.58
N VAL A 15 2.31 -8.00 -11.18
CA VAL A 15 3.41 -8.38 -12.06
C VAL A 15 3.22 -9.83 -12.51
N ARG A 16 3.43 -10.07 -13.80
CA ARG A 16 3.41 -11.37 -14.46
C ARG A 16 4.56 -11.44 -15.47
N VAL A 17 4.89 -12.66 -15.88
CA VAL A 17 5.90 -12.92 -16.90
C VAL A 17 5.22 -13.66 -18.03
N SER A 18 5.40 -13.21 -19.27
CA SER A 18 4.88 -13.88 -20.46
C SER A 18 5.65 -15.15 -20.77
N GLU A 19 5.15 -15.98 -21.68
CA GLU A 19 5.86 -17.17 -22.17
C GLU A 19 7.22 -16.82 -22.79
N SER A 20 7.36 -15.62 -23.36
CA SER A 20 8.62 -15.09 -23.90
C SER A 20 9.59 -14.59 -22.82
N GLY A 21 9.27 -14.71 -21.54
CA GLY A 21 10.08 -14.22 -20.42
C GLY A 21 9.96 -12.71 -20.15
N ARG A 22 9.06 -11.99 -20.84
CA ARG A 22 8.91 -10.54 -20.67
C ARG A 22 8.00 -10.24 -19.49
N ALA A 23 8.47 -9.42 -18.54
CA ALA A 23 7.64 -8.93 -17.45
C ALA A 23 6.59 -7.93 -17.96
N PHE A 24 5.38 -8.00 -17.40
CA PHE A 24 4.29 -7.07 -17.64
C PHE A 24 3.39 -6.95 -16.41
N ILE A 25 2.57 -5.89 -16.37
CA ILE A 25 1.54 -5.72 -15.33
C ILE A 25 0.22 -6.25 -15.89
N LYS A 26 -0.34 -7.26 -15.24
CA LYS A 26 -1.72 -7.69 -15.49
C LYS A 26 -2.66 -6.77 -14.72
N CYS A 27 -3.40 -5.92 -15.42
CA CYS A 27 -4.48 -5.10 -14.84
C CYS A 27 -5.67 -6.00 -14.51
N ASN A 28 -5.71 -6.52 -13.29
CA ASN A 28 -6.73 -7.47 -12.82
C ASN A 28 -7.51 -6.97 -11.60
N ASP A 29 -7.44 -5.67 -11.33
CA ASP A 29 -8.12 -4.98 -10.23
C ASP A 29 -7.94 -5.67 -8.87
N ALA A 30 -6.76 -6.25 -8.65
CA ALA A 30 -6.41 -6.93 -7.41
C ALA A 30 -6.16 -5.96 -6.24
N GLY A 31 -6.38 -4.67 -6.46
CA GLY A 31 -6.32 -3.61 -5.46
C GLY A 31 -4.91 -3.16 -5.09
N VAL A 32 -4.88 -2.03 -4.39
CA VAL A 32 -3.70 -1.42 -3.77
C VAL A 32 -3.86 -1.55 -2.25
N ARG A 33 -2.78 -1.87 -1.53
CA ARG A 33 -2.79 -1.85 -0.07
C ARG A 33 -2.59 -0.41 0.39
N ILE A 34 -3.50 0.06 1.23
CA ILE A 34 -3.42 1.36 1.90
C ILE A 34 -3.31 1.08 3.40
N VAL A 35 -2.31 1.68 4.04
CA VAL A 35 -2.03 1.53 5.47
C VAL A 35 -2.04 2.92 6.08
N GLU A 36 -2.69 3.03 7.23
CA GLU A 36 -2.68 4.22 8.08
C GLU A 36 -1.94 3.85 9.36
N SER A 37 -1.14 4.77 9.89
CA SER A 37 -0.42 4.60 11.15
C SER A 37 -0.45 5.90 11.94
N GLN A 38 -0.40 5.79 13.26
CA GLN A 38 -0.28 6.93 14.16
C GLN A 38 1.08 6.88 14.87
N CYS A 39 1.72 8.04 15.03
CA CYS A 39 2.90 8.18 15.87
C CYS A 39 2.85 9.53 16.61
N ASP A 40 3.52 9.61 17.75
CA ASP A 40 3.57 10.82 18.59
C ASP A 40 4.67 11.80 18.18
N LYS A 41 5.38 11.52 17.07
CA LYS A 41 6.44 12.37 16.55
C LYS A 41 5.85 13.50 15.71
N THR A 42 6.50 14.65 15.78
CA THR A 42 6.29 15.73 14.80
C THR A 42 6.88 15.34 13.44
N VAL A 43 6.44 16.03 12.39
CA VAL A 43 6.98 15.84 11.03
C VAL A 43 8.48 16.13 10.97
N GLY A 44 8.97 17.12 11.73
CA GLY A 44 10.40 17.44 11.78
C GLY A 44 11.22 16.31 12.40
N GLU A 45 10.82 15.82 13.57
CA GLU A 45 11.47 14.69 14.23
C GLU A 45 11.48 13.44 13.34
N TRP A 46 10.41 13.18 12.59
CA TRP A 46 10.35 12.05 11.66
C TRP A 46 11.29 12.22 10.45
N LEU A 47 11.43 13.43 9.92
CA LEU A 47 12.34 13.71 8.79
C LEU A 47 13.82 13.69 9.19
N ASP A 48 14.11 13.99 10.46
CA ASP A 48 15.47 13.97 11.00
C ASP A 48 15.96 12.54 11.33
N GLU A 49 15.04 11.56 11.40
CA GLU A 49 15.39 10.14 11.48
C GLU A 49 16.02 9.67 10.16
N ASN A 50 17.32 9.41 10.21
CA ASN A 50 18.12 9.03 9.03
C ASN A 50 17.90 7.58 8.55
N GLU A 51 16.96 6.86 9.17
CA GLU A 51 16.58 5.51 8.76
C GLU A 51 15.12 5.51 8.31
N TYR A 52 14.88 5.12 7.05
CA TYR A 52 13.55 4.76 6.57
C TYR A 52 13.07 3.53 7.32
N SER A 53 12.53 3.71 8.51
CA SER A 53 11.92 2.63 9.27
C SER A 53 10.45 2.50 8.90
N VAL A 54 10.07 1.30 8.48
CA VAL A 54 8.66 0.88 8.37
C VAL A 54 8.13 0.36 9.71
N ASP A 55 8.94 0.41 10.77
CA ASP A 55 8.55 0.02 12.12
C ASP A 55 7.52 1.04 12.63
N GLY A 56 6.30 0.57 12.88
CA GLY A 56 5.14 1.41 13.20
C GLY A 56 4.03 1.39 12.15
N LEU A 57 4.31 0.87 10.94
CA LEU A 57 3.27 0.51 9.95
C LEU A 57 2.64 -0.84 10.30
N VAL A 58 2.19 -0.99 11.54
CA VAL A 58 1.46 -2.19 11.99
C VAL A 58 -0.01 -1.99 11.62
N HIS A 59 -0.51 -2.87 10.76
CA HIS A 59 -1.90 -2.94 10.31
C HIS A 59 -2.80 -3.51 11.41
N ASP A 60 -2.68 -3.02 12.65
CA ASP A 60 -3.42 -3.62 13.75
C ASP A 60 -4.91 -3.24 13.63
N HIS A 61 -5.22 -1.98 13.33
CA HIS A 61 -6.59 -1.47 13.28
C HIS A 61 -6.82 -0.51 12.11
N VAL A 62 -8.04 -0.54 11.56
CA VAL A 62 -8.56 0.52 10.70
C VAL A 62 -8.63 1.80 11.55
N LEU A 63 -7.79 2.79 11.25
CA LEU A 63 -7.63 3.99 12.09
C LEU A 63 -8.66 5.10 11.82
N GLY A 64 -9.55 4.95 10.83
CA GLY A 64 -10.51 6.00 10.46
C GLY A 64 -11.85 5.54 9.88
N PRO A 65 -12.88 6.42 9.89
CA PRO A 65 -14.21 6.14 9.36
C PRO A 65 -14.24 6.03 7.82
N ASP A 66 -13.23 6.60 7.14
CA ASP A 66 -13.19 6.73 5.69
C ASP A 66 -12.51 5.54 4.98
N LEU A 67 -11.76 4.72 5.72
CA LEU A 67 -11.12 3.52 5.21
C LEU A 67 -11.80 2.28 5.79
N ALA A 68 -13.02 1.96 5.35
CA ALA A 68 -13.80 0.82 5.85
C ALA A 68 -13.10 -0.56 5.69
N PHE A 69 -11.91 -0.60 5.10
CA PHE A 69 -11.13 -1.81 4.87
C PHE A 69 -9.64 -1.51 4.75
N SER A 70 -8.81 -2.15 5.57
CA SER A 70 -7.38 -2.34 5.32
C SER A 70 -7.14 -3.85 5.11
N PRO A 71 -6.91 -4.32 3.87
CA PRO A 71 -6.85 -5.76 3.60
C PRO A 71 -5.66 -6.45 4.28
N LEU A 72 -6.00 -7.60 4.89
CA LEU A 72 -5.16 -8.61 5.54
C LEU A 72 -3.74 -8.77 4.99
N VAL A 73 -2.77 -8.94 5.91
CA VAL A 73 -1.48 -9.56 5.63
C VAL A 73 -1.55 -11.03 6.01
N PHE A 74 -1.15 -11.93 5.10
CA PHE A 74 -0.63 -13.25 5.47
C PHE A 74 0.88 -13.12 5.59
N VAL A 75 1.39 -13.23 6.81
CA VAL A 75 2.81 -13.48 7.07
C VAL A 75 2.96 -14.98 7.22
N LYS A 76 3.91 -15.60 6.50
CA LYS A 76 4.39 -16.94 6.79
C LYS A 76 5.73 -16.82 7.49
#